data_AF-A0A7Y6X597-F1
#
_entry.id   AF-A0A7Y6X597-F1
#
_cell.length_a   1.000
_cell.length_b   1.000
_cell.length_c   1.000
_cell.angle_alpha   90.00
_cell.angle_beta   90.00
_cell.angle_gamma   90.00
#
_symmetry.space_group_name_H-M   'P 1'
#
loop_
_entity.id
_entity.type
_entity.pdbx_description
1 polymer ?
#
loop_
_entity_poly.entity_id
_entity_poly.type
_entity_poly.pdbx_seq_one_letter_code
_entity_poly.pdbx_strand_id
1 'polypeptide(L)'
;MNGSDSGAPGSPPPVLSFRHLLTDAVSTFLDEAGMTCAQTADSLGELIVTLSRYREEGAPLFPMAFIGDDLGQMLALLGGHDPIAIGIGPRSRATVQRALKQCAPLGQGRWWALYLLRVPEGFAYGVFRTDPFPLAESPLERLRRTEEPQAGVVGVLQLADNMLELRAGGGLCRHVYLSGARVEGASPPAVLNELAEAITDGVASASLERARGFFRRVLFEVMQSSHGALVAVLPRERAGSTLFVDGIILPRPLDIVALLDRYHADPTDAAATAVRATGQLLRGMMATDGITVLRADGCIVGYNIFVRHPESLTHQPSVVGGARRRTYEVLGAAVGTELTAAFIRSQDGDAACRRA
;
A
#
# COMPACT_ATOMS: atom_id res chain seq x y z
N MET A 1 -36.52 -46.84 -37.70
CA MET A 1 -36.52 -45.36 -37.79
C MET A 1 -37.78 -44.88 -37.11
N ASN A 2 -37.83 -43.95 -36.16
CA ASN A 2 -36.87 -43.18 -35.37
C ASN A 2 -37.66 -42.78 -34.11
N GLY A 3 -37.09 -42.94 -32.92
CA GLY A 3 -37.64 -42.37 -31.69
C GLY A 3 -36.57 -41.47 -31.09
N SER A 4 -36.68 -40.17 -31.36
CA SER A 4 -35.78 -39.11 -30.94
C SER A 4 -35.90 -38.83 -29.44
N ASP A 5 -34.86 -39.17 -28.69
CA ASP A 5 -34.66 -38.73 -27.32
C ASP A 5 -34.27 -37.24 -27.34
N SER A 6 -35.20 -36.38 -26.94
CA SER A 6 -34.96 -34.93 -26.83
C SER A 6 -34.55 -34.62 -25.40
N GLY A 7 -33.23 -34.56 -25.17
CA GLY A 7 -32.66 -34.15 -23.90
C GLY A 7 -33.06 -32.72 -23.56
N ALA A 8 -33.82 -32.54 -22.48
CA ALA A 8 -34.13 -31.24 -21.91
C ALA A 8 -32.83 -30.56 -21.42
N PRO A 9 -32.63 -29.25 -21.67
CA PRO A 9 -31.49 -28.53 -21.13
C PRO A 9 -31.64 -28.45 -19.60
N GLY A 10 -30.70 -29.05 -18.87
CA GLY A 10 -30.66 -28.99 -17.41
C GLY A 10 -30.55 -27.53 -16.92
N SER A 11 -31.27 -27.20 -15.84
CA SER A 11 -31.23 -25.89 -15.21
C SER A 11 -29.79 -25.48 -14.89
N PRO A 12 -29.41 -24.20 -15.13
CA PRO A 12 -28.07 -23.74 -14.81
C PRO A 12 -27.78 -23.94 -13.33
N PRO A 13 -26.54 -24.33 -12.97
CA PRO A 13 -26.18 -24.56 -11.58
C PRO A 13 -26.39 -23.27 -10.77
N PRO A 14 -26.83 -23.37 -9.50
CA PRO A 14 -27.00 -22.21 -8.64
C PRO A 14 -25.66 -21.48 -8.45
N VAL A 15 -25.66 -20.17 -8.68
CA VAL A 15 -24.47 -19.32 -8.54
C VAL A 15 -24.42 -18.74 -7.13
N LEU A 16 -23.41 -19.11 -6.35
CA LEU A 16 -23.09 -18.46 -5.08
C LEU A 16 -22.28 -17.18 -5.36
N SER A 17 -22.75 -16.03 -4.88
CA SER A 17 -22.02 -14.76 -5.02
C SER A 17 -22.14 -13.90 -3.77
N PHE A 18 -21.00 -13.38 -3.30
CA PHE A 18 -20.93 -12.43 -2.19
C PHE A 18 -21.13 -10.96 -2.63
N ARG A 19 -21.49 -10.73 -3.90
CA ARG A 19 -21.64 -9.38 -4.45
C ARG A 19 -22.67 -8.55 -3.68
N HIS A 20 -23.78 -9.16 -3.27
CA HIS A 20 -24.82 -8.48 -2.49
C HIS A 20 -24.27 -7.94 -1.16
N LEU A 21 -23.52 -8.77 -0.40
CA LEU A 21 -22.89 -8.33 0.85
C LEU A 21 -21.92 -7.17 0.64
N LEU A 22 -21.13 -7.21 -0.44
CA LEU A 22 -20.23 -6.11 -0.78
C LEU A 22 -21.02 -4.84 -1.12
N THR A 23 -22.04 -4.93 -1.98
CA THR A 23 -22.86 -3.79 -2.37
C THR A 23 -23.57 -3.17 -1.15
N ASP A 24 -24.13 -3.97 -0.25
CA ASP A 24 -24.82 -3.49 0.95
C ASP A 24 -23.86 -2.77 1.90
N ALA A 25 -22.67 -3.34 2.13
CA ALA A 25 -21.63 -2.72 2.93
C ALA A 25 -21.12 -1.41 2.31
N VAL A 26 -20.96 -1.37 0.98
CA VAL A 26 -20.57 -0.17 0.24
C VAL A 26 -21.67 0.89 0.29
N SER A 27 -22.95 0.51 0.17
CA SER A 27 -24.07 1.44 0.30
C SER A 27 -24.07 2.09 1.68
N THR A 28 -23.88 1.28 2.73
CA THR A 28 -23.82 1.78 4.11
C THR A 28 -22.67 2.76 4.30
N PHE A 29 -21.49 2.45 3.74
CA PHE A 29 -20.34 3.36 3.76
C PHE A 29 -20.61 4.67 3.02
N LEU A 30 -21.28 4.63 1.86
CA LEU A 30 -21.66 5.82 1.11
C LEU A 30 -22.68 6.66 1.87
N ASP A 31 -23.61 6.05 2.59
CA ASP A 31 -24.57 6.76 3.43
C ASP A 31 -23.87 7.51 4.57
N GLU A 32 -22.93 6.85 5.27
CA GLU A 32 -22.08 7.48 6.28
C GLU A 32 -21.25 8.64 5.71
N ALA A 33 -20.78 8.53 4.45
CA ALA A 33 -20.01 9.56 3.75
C ALA A 33 -20.87 10.68 3.13
N GLY A 34 -22.20 10.65 3.27
CA GLY A 34 -23.12 11.64 2.68
C GLY A 34 -23.28 11.52 1.16
N MET A 35 -22.95 10.36 0.59
CA MET A 35 -22.95 10.08 -0.86
C MET A 35 -23.98 9.03 -1.28
N THR A 36 -25.08 8.88 -0.55
CA THR A 36 -26.17 7.91 -0.82
C THR A 36 -26.58 7.86 -2.30
N CYS A 37 -26.35 6.71 -2.95
CA CYS A 37 -26.81 6.44 -4.31
C CYS A 37 -26.57 4.96 -4.66
N ALA A 38 -27.64 4.18 -4.85
CA ALA A 38 -27.55 2.74 -5.15
C ALA A 38 -26.69 2.43 -6.39
N GLN A 39 -26.86 3.20 -7.48
CA GLN A 39 -26.05 3.05 -8.69
C GLN A 39 -24.56 3.36 -8.47
N THR A 40 -24.26 4.28 -7.54
CA THR A 40 -22.88 4.57 -7.12
C THR A 40 -22.34 3.43 -6.28
N ALA A 41 -23.13 2.86 -5.38
CA ALA A 41 -22.74 1.70 -4.57
C ALA A 41 -22.38 0.49 -5.46
N ASP A 42 -23.21 0.18 -6.44
CA ASP A 42 -22.94 -0.89 -7.42
C ASP A 42 -21.65 -0.65 -8.22
N SER A 43 -21.44 0.60 -8.63
CA SER A 43 -20.26 0.99 -9.42
C SER A 43 -18.98 1.00 -8.56
N LEU A 44 -19.06 1.43 -7.31
CA LEU A 44 -17.97 1.36 -6.35
C LEU A 44 -17.65 -0.10 -5.97
N GLY A 45 -18.66 -0.97 -5.85
CA GLY A 45 -18.45 -2.42 -5.72
C GLY A 45 -17.63 -2.99 -6.88
N GLU A 46 -17.95 -2.60 -8.12
CA GLU A 46 -17.15 -2.99 -9.29
C GLU A 46 -15.72 -2.42 -9.23
N LEU A 47 -15.58 -1.15 -8.85
CA LEU A 47 -14.27 -0.50 -8.70
C LEU A 47 -13.39 -1.26 -7.71
N ILE A 48 -13.95 -1.62 -6.54
CA ILE A 48 -13.26 -2.37 -5.49
C ILE A 48 -12.79 -3.73 -6.01
N VAL A 49 -13.69 -4.49 -6.64
CA VAL A 49 -13.38 -5.83 -7.18
C VAL A 49 -12.31 -5.73 -8.26
N THR A 50 -12.42 -4.78 -9.18
CA THR A 50 -11.50 -4.62 -10.30
C THR A 50 -10.12 -4.14 -9.83
N LEU A 51 -10.08 -3.20 -8.86
CA LEU A 51 -8.84 -2.69 -8.28
C LEU A 51 -8.09 -3.75 -7.47
N SER A 52 -8.78 -4.67 -6.80
CA SER A 52 -8.18 -5.65 -5.88
C SER A 52 -7.07 -6.53 -6.46
N ARG A 53 -7.02 -6.65 -7.80
CA ARG A 53 -6.05 -7.43 -8.57
C ARG A 53 -5.70 -6.73 -9.89
N TYR A 54 -5.73 -5.41 -9.94
CA TYR A 54 -5.55 -4.68 -11.19
C TYR A 54 -4.15 -4.90 -11.76
N ARG A 55 -4.09 -5.30 -13.04
CA ARG A 55 -2.84 -5.59 -13.76
C ARG A 55 -2.90 -5.04 -15.17
N GLU A 56 -1.75 -4.55 -15.65
CA GLU A 56 -1.53 -4.18 -17.05
C GLU A 56 -0.29 -4.91 -17.54
N GLU A 57 -0.41 -5.60 -18.68
CA GLU A 57 0.68 -6.41 -19.26
C GLU A 57 1.32 -7.40 -18.25
N GLY A 58 0.53 -7.88 -17.29
CA GLY A 58 0.96 -8.79 -16.23
C GLY A 58 1.56 -8.10 -14.99
N ALA A 59 1.93 -6.83 -15.08
CA ALA A 59 2.44 -6.04 -13.97
C ALA A 59 1.28 -5.52 -13.08
N PRO A 60 1.33 -5.72 -11.75
CA PRO A 60 0.33 -5.15 -10.85
C PRO A 60 0.47 -3.63 -10.79
N LEU A 61 -0.67 -2.94 -10.81
CA LEU A 61 -0.74 -1.49 -10.62
C LEU A 61 -1.64 -1.18 -9.42
N PHE A 62 -1.26 -0.14 -8.67
CA PHE A 62 -1.93 0.27 -7.45
C PHE A 62 -2.43 1.71 -7.57
N PRO A 63 -3.33 2.01 -8.53
CA PRO A 63 -3.82 3.36 -8.72
C PRO A 63 -4.64 3.81 -7.50
N MET A 64 -4.54 5.10 -7.20
CA MET A 64 -5.48 5.76 -6.28
C MET A 64 -6.70 6.20 -7.08
N ALA A 65 -7.90 5.87 -6.60
CA ALA A 65 -9.15 6.29 -7.20
C ALA A 65 -9.98 7.10 -6.20
N PHE A 66 -10.56 8.19 -6.66
CA PHE A 66 -11.44 9.05 -5.86
C PHE A 66 -12.78 9.21 -6.55
N ILE A 67 -13.85 9.13 -5.78
CA ILE A 67 -15.21 9.41 -6.23
C ILE A 67 -15.67 10.68 -5.53
N GLY A 68 -16.26 11.61 -6.26
CA GLY A 68 -16.76 12.86 -5.68
C GLY A 68 -17.96 13.44 -6.42
N ASP A 69 -18.55 14.49 -5.84
CA ASP A 69 -19.68 15.23 -6.41
C ASP A 69 -19.29 16.52 -7.13
N ASP A 70 -18.25 17.18 -6.62
CA ASP A 70 -17.73 18.43 -7.16
C ASP A 70 -16.22 18.31 -7.35
N LEU A 71 -15.75 18.53 -8.58
CA LEU A 71 -14.34 18.36 -8.90
C LEU A 71 -13.48 19.42 -8.20
N GLY A 72 -13.95 20.66 -8.09
CA GLY A 72 -13.20 21.74 -7.45
C GLY A 72 -12.99 21.48 -5.96
N GLN A 73 -14.05 21.13 -5.24
CA GLN A 73 -14.02 20.77 -3.83
C GLN A 73 -13.17 19.53 -3.59
N MET A 74 -13.33 18.50 -4.42
CA MET A 74 -12.53 17.29 -4.34
C MET A 74 -11.03 17.57 -4.52
N LEU A 75 -10.65 18.36 -5.52
CA LEU A 75 -9.25 18.73 -5.74
C LEU A 75 -8.70 19.58 -4.59
N ALA A 76 -9.47 20.54 -4.09
CA ALA A 76 -9.07 21.37 -2.94
C ALA A 76 -8.83 20.51 -1.68
N LEU A 77 -9.73 19.57 -1.40
CA LEU A 77 -9.62 18.65 -0.28
C LEU A 77 -8.39 17.73 -0.42
N LEU A 78 -8.24 17.10 -1.59
CA LEU A 78 -7.21 16.11 -1.87
C LEU A 78 -5.82 16.70 -2.18
N GLY A 79 -5.73 18.01 -2.41
CA GLY A 79 -4.48 18.62 -2.90
C GLY A 79 -4.17 18.28 -4.34
N GLY A 80 -5.22 18.06 -5.13
CA GLY A 80 -5.10 17.75 -6.54
C GLY A 80 -4.89 19.00 -7.39
N HIS A 81 -4.11 18.86 -8.44
CA HIS A 81 -3.82 19.92 -9.40
C HIS A 81 -4.06 19.42 -10.83
N ASP A 82 -4.20 20.36 -11.77
CA ASP A 82 -4.16 20.10 -13.22
C ASP A 82 -5.04 18.91 -13.66
N PRO A 83 -6.36 18.95 -13.40
CA PRO A 83 -7.24 17.85 -13.78
C PRO A 83 -7.32 17.70 -15.30
N ILE A 84 -7.25 16.46 -15.78
CA ILE A 84 -7.40 16.08 -17.18
C ILE A 84 -8.62 15.20 -17.31
N ALA A 85 -9.65 15.70 -17.98
CA ALA A 85 -10.86 14.94 -18.31
C ALA A 85 -10.58 13.95 -19.45
N ILE A 86 -10.96 12.69 -19.25
CA ILE A 86 -10.72 11.60 -20.21
C ILE A 86 -12.02 11.11 -20.84
N GLY A 87 -13.10 11.00 -20.06
CA GLY A 87 -14.36 10.56 -20.62
C GLY A 87 -15.57 10.71 -19.72
N ILE A 88 -16.71 10.34 -20.26
CA ILE A 88 -18.01 10.31 -19.58
C ILE A 88 -18.77 9.04 -19.98
N GLY A 89 -19.64 8.56 -19.10
CA GLY A 89 -20.53 7.45 -19.41
C GLY A 89 -21.56 7.22 -18.30
N PRO A 90 -22.53 6.31 -18.50
CA PRO A 90 -23.54 6.01 -17.50
C PRO A 90 -22.91 5.45 -16.21
N ARG A 91 -23.59 5.61 -15.06
CA ARG A 91 -23.21 4.96 -13.78
C ARG A 91 -23.33 3.45 -13.91
N SER A 92 -22.29 2.82 -14.45
CA SER A 92 -22.30 1.41 -14.81
C SER A 92 -20.92 0.78 -14.66
N ARG A 93 -20.91 -0.53 -14.50
CA ARG A 93 -19.72 -1.39 -14.55
C ARG A 93 -18.83 -1.10 -15.75
N ALA A 94 -19.42 -0.98 -16.94
CA ALA A 94 -18.67 -0.77 -18.17
C ALA A 94 -17.91 0.58 -18.16
N THR A 95 -18.50 1.62 -17.59
CA THR A 95 -17.85 2.93 -17.44
C THR A 95 -16.70 2.86 -16.45
N VAL A 96 -16.88 2.19 -15.31
CA VAL A 96 -15.80 2.02 -14.30
C VAL A 96 -14.61 1.25 -14.89
N GLN A 97 -14.86 0.14 -15.58
CA GLN A 97 -13.82 -0.64 -16.23
C GLN A 97 -13.07 0.16 -17.30
N ARG A 98 -13.80 0.96 -18.09
CA ARG A 98 -13.19 1.85 -19.09
C ARG A 98 -12.34 2.94 -18.44
N ALA A 99 -12.85 3.58 -17.39
CA ALA A 99 -12.12 4.60 -16.63
C ALA A 99 -10.82 4.04 -16.08
N LEU A 100 -10.85 2.85 -15.45
CA LEU A 100 -9.65 2.17 -14.99
C LEU A 100 -8.69 1.87 -16.14
N LYS A 101 -9.17 1.29 -17.24
CA LYS A 101 -8.33 0.94 -18.39
C LYS A 101 -7.59 2.14 -18.98
N GLN A 102 -8.23 3.30 -19.00
CA GLN A 102 -7.66 4.52 -19.60
C GLN A 102 -6.83 5.34 -18.60
N CYS A 103 -7.12 5.27 -17.30
CA CYS A 103 -6.55 6.16 -16.30
C CYS A 103 -5.57 5.47 -15.34
N ALA A 104 -5.80 4.20 -14.97
CA ALA A 104 -4.95 3.49 -14.02
C ALA A 104 -3.47 3.38 -14.43
N PRO A 105 -3.13 3.16 -15.73
CA PRO A 105 -1.73 3.17 -16.16
C PRO A 105 -1.02 4.52 -15.91
N LEU A 106 -1.76 5.63 -15.91
CA LEU A 106 -1.21 6.97 -15.70
C LEU A 106 -0.84 7.22 -14.23
N GLY A 107 -1.44 6.47 -13.30
CA GLY A 107 -1.22 6.63 -11.86
C GLY A 107 0.09 6.05 -11.32
N GLN A 108 0.96 5.53 -12.19
CA GLN A 108 2.25 4.97 -11.79
C GLN A 108 3.12 6.01 -11.07
N GLY A 109 3.79 5.57 -10.00
CA GLY A 109 4.64 6.45 -9.19
C GLY A 109 3.88 7.51 -8.39
N ARG A 110 2.53 7.44 -8.32
CA ARG A 110 1.67 8.35 -7.54
C ARG A 110 1.80 9.82 -7.94
N TRP A 111 2.13 10.09 -9.20
CA TRP A 111 2.09 11.43 -9.79
C TRP A 111 0.67 11.83 -10.19
N TRP A 112 -0.17 10.84 -10.46
CA TRP A 112 -1.54 11.02 -10.88
C TRP A 112 -2.47 10.11 -10.09
N ALA A 113 -3.67 10.61 -9.83
CA ALA A 113 -4.76 9.84 -9.25
C ALA A 113 -5.98 9.91 -10.16
N LEU A 114 -6.74 8.82 -10.19
CA LEU A 114 -7.98 8.71 -10.95
C LEU A 114 -9.11 9.39 -10.19
N TYR A 115 -9.97 10.12 -10.91
CA TYR A 115 -11.23 10.61 -10.36
C TYR A 115 -12.45 10.07 -11.13
N LEU A 116 -13.54 9.87 -10.40
CA LEU A 116 -14.88 9.52 -10.88
C LEU A 116 -15.87 10.54 -10.29
N LEU A 117 -16.23 11.53 -11.07
CA LEU A 117 -17.17 12.57 -10.68
C LEU A 117 -18.61 12.13 -10.97
N ARG A 118 -19.48 12.18 -9.96
CA ARG A 118 -20.92 11.95 -10.13
C ARG A 118 -21.51 13.15 -10.87
N VAL A 119 -22.06 12.89 -12.05
CA VAL A 119 -22.76 13.89 -12.88
C VAL A 119 -24.14 13.37 -13.24
N PRO A 120 -25.16 14.20 -13.55
CA PRO A 120 -26.52 13.71 -13.79
C PRO A 120 -26.59 12.50 -14.73
N GLU A 121 -25.87 12.57 -15.86
CA GLU A 121 -25.81 11.53 -16.90
C GLU A 121 -24.99 10.28 -16.55
N GLY A 122 -24.25 10.30 -15.44
CA GLY A 122 -23.50 9.15 -14.98
C GLY A 122 -22.22 9.51 -14.21
N PHE A 123 -21.08 9.08 -14.75
CA PHE A 123 -19.75 9.44 -14.29
C PHE A 123 -18.97 10.18 -15.36
N ALA A 124 -18.39 11.33 -15.00
CA ALA A 124 -17.26 11.91 -15.71
C ALA A 124 -15.98 11.46 -15.02
N TYR A 125 -14.94 11.09 -15.78
CA TYR A 125 -13.71 10.56 -15.21
C TYR A 125 -12.47 11.09 -15.91
N GLY A 126 -11.36 11.00 -15.18
CA GLY A 126 -10.08 11.50 -15.63
C GLY A 126 -9.01 11.27 -14.57
N VAL A 127 -7.93 12.05 -14.69
CA VAL A 127 -6.84 12.04 -13.71
C VAL A 127 -6.56 13.45 -13.21
N PHE A 128 -5.97 13.56 -12.02
CA PHE A 128 -5.42 14.81 -11.51
C PHE A 128 -4.02 14.57 -10.95
N ARG A 129 -3.18 15.60 -11.02
CA ARG A 129 -1.81 15.55 -10.54
C ARG A 129 -1.78 15.61 -9.01
N THR A 130 -0.94 14.78 -8.43
CA THR A 130 -0.66 14.69 -6.99
C THR A 130 0.80 15.05 -6.70
N ASP A 131 1.16 15.18 -5.43
CA ASP A 131 2.55 15.35 -4.99
C ASP A 131 3.10 14.04 -4.39
N PRO A 132 3.97 13.31 -5.10
CA PRO A 132 4.58 12.08 -4.59
C PRO A 132 5.80 12.35 -3.69
N PHE A 133 6.09 13.62 -3.34
CA PHE A 133 7.20 13.93 -2.47
C PHE A 133 7.06 13.19 -1.12
N PRO A 134 8.10 12.47 -0.63
CA PRO A 134 7.95 11.60 0.54
C PRO A 134 7.50 12.29 1.83
N LEU A 135 7.67 13.60 1.93
CA LEU A 135 7.24 14.41 3.08
C LEU A 135 5.94 15.18 2.84
N ALA A 136 5.41 15.17 1.61
CA ALA A 136 4.12 15.77 1.31
C ALA A 136 2.99 14.84 1.79
N GLU A 137 1.90 15.44 2.25
CA GLU A 137 0.68 14.70 2.57
C GLU A 137 0.04 14.17 1.28
N SER A 138 -0.30 12.89 1.27
CA SER A 138 -1.01 12.28 0.16
C SER A 138 -2.48 12.66 0.18
N PRO A 139 -3.18 12.54 -0.97
CA PRO A 139 -4.62 12.73 -1.04
C PRO A 139 -5.42 11.99 0.05
N LEU A 140 -5.04 10.75 0.38
CA LEU A 140 -5.72 9.96 1.41
C LEU A 140 -5.41 10.41 2.84
N GLU A 141 -4.21 10.93 3.10
CA GLU A 141 -3.87 11.51 4.40
C GLU A 141 -4.61 12.83 4.61
N ARG A 142 -4.74 13.65 3.56
CA ARG A 142 -5.56 14.86 3.59
C ARG A 142 -7.03 14.52 3.82
N LEU A 143 -7.55 13.52 3.10
CA LEU A 143 -8.91 13.02 3.30
C LEU A 143 -9.11 12.45 4.71
N ARG A 144 -8.10 11.80 5.31
CA ARG A 144 -8.16 11.32 6.70
C ARG A 144 -8.22 12.47 7.71
N ARG A 145 -7.51 13.57 7.45
CA ARG A 145 -7.40 14.71 8.38
C ARG A 145 -8.59 15.66 8.33
N THR A 146 -9.40 15.61 7.27
CA THR A 146 -10.58 16.46 7.23
C THR A 146 -11.55 16.05 8.34
N GLU A 147 -11.99 17.05 9.11
CA GLU A 147 -12.96 16.84 10.19
C GLU A 147 -14.39 16.76 9.65
N GLU A 148 -14.62 17.17 8.40
CA GLU A 148 -15.92 17.13 7.72
C GLU A 148 -16.30 15.68 7.38
N PRO A 149 -17.28 15.05 8.07
CA PRO A 149 -17.62 13.65 7.84
C PRO A 149 -18.23 13.40 6.46
N GLN A 150 -18.96 14.39 5.94
CA GLN A 150 -19.67 14.33 4.67
C GLN A 150 -19.00 15.25 3.64
N ALA A 151 -17.68 15.12 3.49
CA ALA A 151 -16.90 15.90 2.54
C ALA A 151 -17.24 15.61 1.05
N GLY A 152 -18.20 14.74 0.76
CA GLY A 152 -18.63 14.41 -0.60
C GLY A 152 -17.56 13.72 -1.45
N VAL A 153 -16.56 13.09 -0.80
CA VAL A 153 -15.43 12.43 -1.44
C VAL A 153 -15.14 11.09 -0.77
N VAL A 154 -15.02 10.04 -1.58
CA VAL A 154 -14.58 8.70 -1.18
C VAL A 154 -13.30 8.33 -1.92
N GLY A 155 -12.25 8.01 -1.18
CA GLY A 155 -11.02 7.42 -1.70
C GLY A 155 -11.04 5.90 -1.64
N VAL A 156 -10.50 5.27 -2.67
CA VAL A 156 -10.28 3.82 -2.78
C VAL A 156 -8.81 3.58 -3.07
N LEU A 157 -8.19 2.76 -2.23
CA LEU A 157 -6.78 2.42 -2.35
C LEU A 157 -6.57 0.92 -2.17
N GLN A 158 -5.86 0.29 -3.09
CA GLN A 158 -5.36 -1.06 -2.88
C GLN A 158 -4.14 -1.02 -1.95
N LEU A 159 -4.24 -1.70 -0.80
CA LEU A 159 -3.15 -1.81 0.18
C LEU A 159 -2.25 -3.01 -0.12
N ALA A 160 -2.85 -4.12 -0.55
CA ALA A 160 -2.18 -5.36 -0.95
C ALA A 160 -3.11 -6.15 -1.90
N ASP A 161 -2.66 -7.28 -2.42
CA ASP A 161 -3.50 -8.18 -3.21
C ASP A 161 -4.75 -8.58 -2.41
N ASN A 162 -5.94 -8.38 -2.99
CA ASN A 162 -7.24 -8.61 -2.35
C ASN A 162 -7.56 -7.75 -1.12
N MET A 163 -6.75 -6.74 -0.79
CA MET A 163 -6.99 -5.85 0.34
C MET A 163 -7.08 -4.40 -0.12
N LEU A 164 -8.23 -3.78 0.13
CA LEU A 164 -8.49 -2.38 -0.20
C LEU A 164 -8.86 -1.58 1.05
N GLU A 165 -8.54 -0.31 1.03
CA GLU A 165 -9.04 0.70 1.95
C GLU A 165 -10.08 1.56 1.24
N LEU A 166 -11.23 1.73 1.89
CA LEU A 166 -12.20 2.77 1.60
C LEU A 166 -12.05 3.85 2.67
N ARG A 167 -11.95 5.10 2.22
CA ARG A 167 -11.77 6.25 3.11
C ARG A 167 -12.66 7.40 2.69
N ALA A 168 -13.25 8.08 3.66
CA ALA A 168 -13.95 9.34 3.50
C ALA A 168 -13.51 10.32 4.59
N GLY A 169 -14.14 11.50 4.65
CA GLY A 169 -13.86 12.49 5.68
C GLY A 169 -14.30 12.07 7.09
N GLY A 170 -13.95 12.87 8.11
CA GLY A 170 -14.32 12.62 9.50
C GLY A 170 -13.73 11.33 10.09
N GLY A 171 -12.59 10.87 9.54
CA GLY A 171 -11.95 9.62 9.97
C GLY A 171 -12.63 8.34 9.49
N LEU A 172 -13.68 8.43 8.67
CA LEU A 172 -14.40 7.26 8.17
C LEU A 172 -13.50 6.37 7.30
N CYS A 173 -13.36 5.11 7.72
CA CYS A 173 -12.46 4.13 7.10
C CYS A 173 -13.05 2.72 7.17
N ARG A 174 -12.88 1.93 6.10
CA ARG A 174 -13.19 0.50 6.07
C ARG A 174 -12.12 -0.25 5.28
N HIS A 175 -11.71 -1.40 5.79
CA HIS A 175 -10.86 -2.34 5.03
C HIS A 175 -11.74 -3.40 4.38
N VAL A 176 -11.54 -3.65 3.09
CA VAL A 176 -12.24 -4.67 2.32
C VAL A 176 -11.27 -5.78 1.96
N TYR A 177 -11.60 -7.01 2.39
CA TYR A 177 -10.83 -8.22 2.09
C TYR A 177 -11.64 -9.08 1.12
N LEU A 178 -11.09 -9.35 -0.06
CA LEU A 178 -11.72 -10.19 -1.10
C LEU A 178 -11.13 -11.60 -1.17
N SER A 179 -10.49 -12.05 -0.10
CA SER A 179 -9.96 -13.41 0.04
C SER A 179 -10.77 -14.22 1.06
N GLY A 180 -10.89 -15.52 0.85
CA GLY A 180 -11.43 -16.45 1.86
C GLY A 180 -10.48 -16.76 3.01
N ALA A 181 -9.26 -16.19 2.99
CA ALA A 181 -8.31 -16.33 4.09
C ALA A 181 -8.87 -15.65 5.34
N ARG A 182 -8.71 -16.30 6.51
CA ARG A 182 -9.10 -15.69 7.77
C ARG A 182 -8.25 -14.45 8.01
N VAL A 183 -8.90 -13.33 8.31
CA VAL A 183 -8.23 -12.11 8.76
C VAL A 183 -7.89 -12.29 10.23
N GLU A 184 -6.86 -13.10 10.50
CA GLU A 184 -6.29 -13.30 11.84
C GLU A 184 -4.91 -12.64 11.83
N GLY A 185 -4.80 -11.39 12.30
CA GLY A 185 -3.53 -10.65 12.35
C GLY A 185 -3.68 -9.13 12.32
N ALA A 186 -2.56 -8.43 12.51
CA ALA A 186 -2.49 -6.98 12.35
C ALA A 186 -2.62 -6.61 10.86
N SER A 187 -3.34 -5.52 10.56
CA SER A 187 -3.44 -5.02 9.19
C SER A 187 -2.05 -4.64 8.65
N PRO A 188 -1.76 -4.80 7.34
CA PRO A 188 -0.49 -4.40 6.75
C PRO A 188 -0.03 -2.97 7.09
N PRO A 189 -0.90 -1.94 7.09
CA PRO A 189 -0.50 -0.60 7.54
C PRO A 189 0.00 -0.55 8.99
N ALA A 190 -0.59 -1.35 9.89
CA ALA A 190 -0.15 -1.44 11.28
C ALA A 190 1.24 -2.09 11.40
N VAL A 191 1.48 -3.17 10.65
CA VAL A 191 2.79 -3.84 10.62
C VAL A 191 3.89 -2.91 10.07
N LEU A 192 3.59 -2.13 9.02
CA LEU A 192 4.53 -1.13 8.52
C LEU A 192 4.78 -0.02 9.52
N ASN A 193 3.76 0.37 10.27
CA ASN A 193 3.90 1.37 11.31
C ASN A 193 4.86 0.90 12.40
N GLU A 194 4.74 -0.36 12.83
CA GLU A 194 5.67 -0.98 13.78
C GLU A 194 7.11 -0.97 13.27
N LEU A 195 7.32 -1.29 11.99
CA LEU A 195 8.65 -1.22 11.37
C LEU A 195 9.17 0.22 11.33
N ALA A 196 8.36 1.18 10.90
CA ALA A 196 8.75 2.59 10.86
C ALA A 196 9.10 3.13 12.25
N GLU A 197 8.36 2.72 13.28
CA GLU A 197 8.68 3.03 14.67
C GLU A 197 10.01 2.41 15.10
N ALA A 198 10.26 1.13 14.79
CA ALA A 198 11.53 0.48 15.12
C ALA A 198 12.74 1.13 14.45
N ILE A 199 12.60 1.57 13.19
CA ILE A 199 13.66 2.28 12.45
C ILE A 199 13.92 3.67 13.04
N THR A 200 12.93 4.28 13.68
CA THR A 200 13.00 5.67 14.18
C THR A 200 13.10 5.78 15.70
N ASP A 201 13.23 4.66 16.41
CA ASP A 201 13.20 4.60 17.88
C ASP A 201 14.32 5.42 18.55
N GLY A 202 15.49 5.47 17.91
CA GLY A 202 16.67 6.23 18.36
C GLY A 202 16.79 7.65 17.77
N VAL A 203 15.78 8.14 17.05
CA VAL A 203 15.78 9.46 16.40
C VAL A 203 15.36 10.55 17.38
N ALA A 204 16.04 11.70 17.35
CA ALA A 204 15.73 12.82 18.21
C ALA A 204 14.31 13.37 17.97
N SER A 205 13.65 13.85 19.03
CA SER A 205 12.25 14.30 18.99
C SER A 205 11.97 15.40 17.94
N ALA A 206 12.95 16.27 17.66
CA ALA A 206 12.82 17.33 16.66
C ALA A 206 12.71 16.82 15.21
N SER A 207 13.17 15.60 14.95
CA SER A 207 13.21 15.00 13.60
C SER A 207 12.31 13.76 13.50
N LEU A 208 11.81 13.26 14.63
CA LEU A 208 11.09 11.98 14.73
C LEU A 208 9.87 11.90 13.80
N GLU A 209 8.95 12.86 13.85
CA GLU A 209 7.73 12.81 13.04
C GLU A 209 8.03 12.87 11.54
N ARG A 210 9.01 13.68 11.12
CA ARG A 210 9.46 13.76 9.73
C ARG A 210 10.09 12.45 9.27
N ALA A 211 10.98 11.88 10.08
CA ALA A 211 11.63 10.59 9.80
C ALA A 211 10.60 9.46 9.71
N ARG A 212 9.68 9.39 10.69
CA ARG A 212 8.63 8.36 10.74
C ARG A 212 7.67 8.49 9.56
N GLY A 213 7.28 9.71 9.19
CA GLY A 213 6.47 9.98 8.00
C GLY A 213 7.16 9.50 6.72
N PHE A 214 8.44 9.83 6.54
CA PHE A 214 9.23 9.36 5.41
C PHE A 214 9.26 7.82 5.31
N PHE A 215 9.61 7.13 6.40
CA PHE A 215 9.67 5.66 6.38
C PHE A 215 8.29 5.03 6.15
N ARG A 216 7.24 5.52 6.81
CA ARG A 216 5.87 5.03 6.56
C ARG A 216 5.50 5.13 5.08
N ARG A 217 5.79 6.26 4.43
CA ARG A 217 5.53 6.45 3.00
C ARG A 217 6.31 5.46 2.14
N VAL A 218 7.62 5.40 2.33
CA VAL A 218 8.50 4.56 1.50
C VAL A 218 8.17 3.07 1.68
N LEU A 219 7.95 2.62 2.92
CA LEU A 219 7.58 1.25 3.25
C LEU A 219 6.21 0.88 2.67
N PHE A 220 5.26 1.81 2.68
CA PHE A 220 3.94 1.59 2.08
C PHE A 220 4.02 1.34 0.57
N GLU A 221 4.93 2.03 -0.13
CA GLU A 221 5.19 1.75 -1.55
C GLU A 221 5.86 0.39 -1.79
N VAL A 222 6.71 -0.06 -0.85
CA VAL A 222 7.29 -1.41 -0.91
C VAL A 222 6.20 -2.48 -0.77
N MET A 223 5.18 -2.26 0.06
CA MET A 223 4.02 -3.16 0.18
C MET A 223 3.18 -3.27 -1.08
N GLN A 224 3.28 -2.30 -1.99
CA GLN A 224 2.63 -2.34 -3.30
C GLN A 224 3.56 -2.91 -4.38
N SER A 225 4.79 -3.32 -4.07
CA SER A 225 5.63 -3.99 -5.06
C SER A 225 5.22 -5.46 -5.24
N SER A 226 5.59 -6.14 -6.31
CA SER A 226 5.30 -7.58 -6.49
C SER A 226 6.27 -8.53 -5.77
N HIS A 227 7.24 -8.00 -5.02
CA HIS A 227 8.35 -8.77 -4.45
C HIS A 227 8.23 -8.87 -2.92
N GLY A 228 8.49 -10.06 -2.38
CA GLY A 228 8.65 -10.21 -0.92
C GLY A 228 9.89 -9.43 -0.44
N ALA A 229 9.86 -8.94 0.79
CA ALA A 229 10.92 -8.12 1.38
C ALA A 229 11.28 -8.63 2.78
N LEU A 230 12.55 -8.53 3.15
CA LEU A 230 13.05 -8.80 4.50
C LEU A 230 13.82 -7.59 4.99
N VAL A 231 13.54 -7.18 6.22
CA VAL A 231 14.25 -6.08 6.88
C VAL A 231 14.72 -6.53 8.26
N ALA A 232 15.96 -6.20 8.58
CA ALA A 232 16.50 -6.28 9.93
C ALA A 232 16.84 -4.87 10.41
N VAL A 233 16.44 -4.54 11.64
CA VAL A 233 16.75 -3.26 12.26
C VAL A 233 17.78 -3.48 13.35
N LEU A 234 18.94 -2.85 13.21
CA LEU A 234 20.01 -2.84 14.20
C LEU A 234 19.74 -1.80 15.30
N PRO A 235 20.23 -2.03 16.53
CA PRO A 235 20.35 -0.98 17.54
C PRO A 235 21.15 0.22 17.04
N ARG A 236 20.91 1.39 17.66
CA ARG A 236 21.60 2.65 17.37
C ARG A 236 23.12 2.46 17.35
N GLU A 237 23.80 3.16 16.44
CA GLU A 237 25.27 3.20 16.32
C GLU A 237 25.96 1.86 16.00
N ARG A 238 25.21 0.75 15.91
CA ARG A 238 25.74 -0.54 15.50
C ARG A 238 26.00 -0.56 13.99
N ALA A 239 27.17 -1.05 13.60
CA ALA A 239 27.59 -1.10 12.19
C ALA A 239 27.21 -2.42 11.48
N GLY A 240 26.90 -3.48 12.24
CA GLY A 240 26.59 -4.79 11.69
C GLY A 240 26.22 -5.82 12.77
N SER A 241 26.02 -7.07 12.34
CA SER A 241 25.68 -8.20 13.20
C SER A 241 26.50 -9.42 12.77
N THR A 242 26.84 -10.29 13.73
CA THR A 242 27.52 -11.56 13.47
C THR A 242 26.66 -12.56 12.72
N LEU A 243 25.34 -12.30 12.62
CA LEU A 243 24.39 -13.09 11.84
C LEU A 243 24.63 -12.94 10.34
N PHE A 244 25.13 -11.79 9.90
CA PHE A 244 25.30 -11.45 8.50
C PHE A 244 26.58 -12.11 7.97
N VAL A 245 26.42 -13.02 7.01
CA VAL A 245 27.53 -13.81 6.46
C VAL A 245 27.94 -13.39 5.06
N ASP A 246 27.06 -12.72 4.33
CA ASP A 246 27.29 -12.23 2.98
C ASP A 246 26.36 -11.03 2.69
N GLY A 247 26.71 -10.25 1.67
CA GLY A 247 25.94 -9.11 1.18
C GLY A 247 26.71 -7.79 1.14
N ILE A 248 25.98 -6.70 0.91
CA ILE A 248 26.56 -5.38 0.71
C ILE A 248 26.34 -4.54 1.97
N ILE A 249 27.42 -4.30 2.69
CA ILE A 249 27.48 -3.31 3.78
C ILE A 249 28.02 -2.00 3.20
N LEU A 250 27.30 -0.91 3.43
CA LEU A 250 27.74 0.39 2.95
C LEU A 250 28.97 0.85 3.73
N PRO A 251 30.03 1.35 3.07
CA PRO A 251 31.22 1.87 3.76
C PRO A 251 30.89 2.96 4.79
N ARG A 252 29.81 3.71 4.52
CA ARG A 252 29.20 4.66 5.45
C ARG A 252 27.69 4.46 5.42
N PRO A 253 27.02 4.26 6.57
CA PRO A 253 25.57 4.22 6.63
C PRO A 253 24.95 5.50 6.04
N LEU A 254 23.91 5.34 5.23
CA LEU A 254 23.17 6.48 4.67
C LEU A 254 22.23 7.03 5.73
N ASP A 255 22.57 8.18 6.27
CA ASP A 255 21.78 8.88 7.29
C ASP A 255 20.61 9.62 6.64
N ILE A 256 19.43 9.00 6.68
CA ILE A 256 18.21 9.59 6.13
C ILE A 256 17.78 10.80 6.96
N VAL A 257 17.90 10.71 8.29
CA VAL A 257 17.45 11.77 9.20
C VAL A 257 18.20 13.07 8.93
N ALA A 258 19.53 13.01 8.74
CA ALA A 258 20.32 14.18 8.36
C ALA A 258 19.92 14.78 7.01
N LEU A 259 19.48 13.97 6.04
CA LEU A 259 18.95 14.48 4.76
C LEU A 259 17.61 15.20 4.96
N LEU A 260 16.72 14.65 5.78
CA LEU A 260 15.44 15.26 6.10
C LEU A 260 15.60 16.58 6.88
N ASP A 261 16.55 16.63 7.80
CA ASP A 261 16.89 17.84 8.55
C ASP A 261 17.50 18.92 7.68
N ARG A 262 18.37 18.54 6.74
CA ARG A 262 18.89 19.48 5.74
C ARG A 262 17.77 20.08 4.89
N TYR A 263 16.86 19.27 4.38
CA TYR A 263 15.73 19.76 3.59
C TYR A 263 14.80 20.67 4.41
N HIS A 264 14.56 20.34 5.67
CA HIS A 264 13.71 21.16 6.54
C HIS A 264 14.34 22.51 6.88
N ALA A 265 15.66 22.54 7.11
CA ALA A 265 16.39 23.78 7.36
C ALA A 265 16.50 24.65 6.10
N ASP A 266 16.69 24.04 4.93
CA ASP A 266 16.86 24.73 3.65
C ASP A 266 16.24 23.94 2.48
N PRO A 267 14.98 24.22 2.10
CA PRO A 267 14.20 23.44 1.14
C PRO A 267 14.56 23.77 -0.32
N THR A 268 15.84 23.65 -0.67
CA THR A 268 16.32 23.80 -2.05
C THR A 268 15.92 22.61 -2.92
N ASP A 269 15.90 22.80 -4.25
CA ASP A 269 15.66 21.72 -5.22
C ASP A 269 16.66 20.57 -5.07
N ALA A 270 17.92 20.88 -4.74
CA ALA A 270 18.95 19.89 -4.48
C ALA A 270 18.63 19.04 -3.23
N ALA A 271 18.21 19.67 -2.13
CA ALA A 271 17.81 18.96 -0.92
C ALA A 271 16.55 18.11 -1.15
N ALA A 272 15.55 18.65 -1.84
CA ALA A 272 14.33 17.92 -2.20
C ALA A 272 14.64 16.70 -3.10
N THR A 273 15.55 16.86 -4.06
CA THR A 273 16.00 15.78 -4.93
C THR A 273 16.74 14.69 -4.17
N ALA A 274 17.58 15.07 -3.20
CA ALA A 274 18.26 14.09 -2.34
C ALA A 274 17.26 13.23 -1.55
N VAL A 275 16.23 13.84 -0.95
CA VAL A 275 15.17 13.09 -0.24
C VAL A 275 14.43 12.13 -1.18
N ARG A 276 14.06 12.58 -2.38
CA ARG A 276 13.40 11.73 -3.39
C ARG A 276 14.27 10.57 -3.83
N ALA A 277 15.54 10.85 -4.15
CA ALA A 277 16.50 9.85 -4.60
C ALA A 277 16.77 8.79 -3.52
N THR A 278 16.90 9.19 -2.25
CA THR A 278 17.08 8.25 -1.14
C THR A 278 15.85 7.38 -0.91
N GLY A 279 14.63 7.93 -1.05
CA GLY A 279 13.40 7.13 -1.01
C GLY A 279 13.29 6.14 -2.16
N GLN A 280 13.73 6.51 -3.38
CA GLN A 280 13.84 5.58 -4.51
C GLN A 280 14.90 4.50 -4.26
N LEU A 281 16.07 4.87 -3.75
CA LEU A 281 17.17 3.96 -3.45
C LEU A 281 16.76 2.90 -2.42
N LEU A 282 16.10 3.32 -1.31
CA LEU A 282 15.62 2.39 -0.29
C LEU A 282 14.62 1.37 -0.87
N ARG A 283 13.70 1.80 -1.74
CA ARG A 283 12.78 0.88 -2.44
C ARG A 283 13.53 -0.12 -3.30
N GLY A 284 14.52 0.35 -4.06
CA GLY A 284 15.37 -0.50 -4.88
C GLY A 284 16.10 -1.55 -4.04
N MET A 285 16.72 -1.12 -2.93
CA MET A 285 17.39 -2.02 -1.98
C MET A 285 16.44 -3.08 -1.39
N MET A 286 15.23 -2.68 -0.99
CA MET A 286 14.22 -3.60 -0.46
C MET A 286 13.61 -4.54 -1.50
N ALA A 287 13.69 -4.19 -2.79
CA ALA A 287 13.26 -5.05 -3.88
C ALA A 287 14.35 -6.05 -4.32
N THR A 288 15.60 -5.91 -3.86
CA THR A 288 16.64 -6.90 -4.09
C THR A 288 16.40 -8.16 -3.26
N ASP A 289 16.94 -9.29 -3.71
CA ASP A 289 16.92 -10.50 -2.90
C ASP A 289 17.78 -10.33 -1.63
N GLY A 290 17.48 -11.09 -0.58
CA GLY A 290 18.14 -10.98 0.72
C GLY A 290 17.50 -9.96 1.66
N ILE A 291 18.28 -9.47 2.62
CA ILE A 291 17.84 -8.62 3.73
C ILE A 291 18.31 -7.19 3.51
N THR A 292 17.41 -6.22 3.67
CA THR A 292 17.78 -4.81 3.85
C THR A 292 18.03 -4.55 5.32
N VAL A 293 19.19 -3.99 5.66
CA VAL A 293 19.58 -3.70 7.04
C VAL A 293 19.47 -2.21 7.30
N LEU A 294 18.59 -1.87 8.22
CA LEU A 294 18.36 -0.52 8.71
C LEU A 294 18.85 -0.42 10.16
N ARG A 295 18.89 0.79 10.68
CA ARG A 295 19.27 1.06 12.07
C ARG A 295 18.25 1.95 12.75
N ALA A 296 18.10 1.81 14.06
CA ALA A 296 17.11 2.51 14.86
C ALA A 296 17.29 4.05 14.91
N ASP A 297 18.38 4.60 14.36
CA ASP A 297 18.59 6.04 14.14
C ASP A 297 18.19 6.49 12.73
N GLY A 298 17.44 5.69 11.97
CA GLY A 298 16.99 6.02 10.62
C GLY A 298 18.07 5.91 9.54
N CYS A 299 19.15 5.17 9.78
CA CYS A 299 20.18 4.93 8.77
C CYS A 299 19.91 3.66 7.93
N ILE A 300 20.30 3.69 6.65
CA ILE A 300 20.49 2.47 5.84
C ILE A 300 21.91 1.97 6.03
N VAL A 301 22.07 0.72 6.46
CA VAL A 301 23.38 0.11 6.72
C VAL A 301 23.85 -0.76 5.56
N GLY A 302 22.92 -1.50 4.93
CA GLY A 302 23.27 -2.43 3.87
C GLY A 302 22.04 -3.08 3.25
N TYR A 303 22.27 -3.85 2.19
CA TYR A 303 21.24 -4.55 1.46
C TYR A 303 21.80 -5.81 0.80
N ASN A 304 20.93 -6.66 0.27
CA ASN A 304 21.31 -7.96 -0.27
C ASN A 304 22.08 -8.82 0.75
N ILE A 305 21.72 -8.71 2.03
CA ILE A 305 22.41 -9.41 3.11
C ILE A 305 21.79 -10.77 3.36
N PHE A 306 22.64 -11.76 3.64
CA PHE A 306 22.23 -13.13 3.95
C PHE A 306 22.69 -13.51 5.35
N VAL A 307 21.89 -14.35 6.00
CA VAL A 307 22.20 -14.91 7.33
C VAL A 307 22.53 -16.39 7.24
N ARG A 308 23.34 -16.86 8.19
CA ARG A 308 23.52 -18.30 8.36
C ARG A 308 22.24 -18.92 8.92
N HIS A 309 21.74 -19.96 8.26
CA HIS A 309 20.65 -20.76 8.82
C HIS A 309 21.22 -21.81 9.78
N PRO A 310 20.75 -21.85 11.05
CA PRO A 310 21.06 -22.93 11.97
C PRO A 310 20.63 -24.29 11.40
N GLU A 311 21.46 -25.32 11.57
CA GLU A 311 21.16 -26.69 11.09
C GLU A 311 19.83 -27.26 11.65
N SER A 312 19.41 -26.77 12.82
CA SER A 312 18.14 -27.13 13.46
C SER A 312 16.90 -26.65 12.67
N LEU A 313 16.98 -25.55 11.93
CA LEU A 313 15.89 -25.04 11.09
C LEU A 313 15.84 -25.69 9.70
N THR A 314 16.92 -26.31 9.25
CA THR A 314 16.95 -27.12 8.02
C THR A 314 16.33 -28.51 8.21
N HIS A 315 16.24 -29.01 9.44
CA HIS A 315 15.72 -30.34 9.77
C HIS A 315 14.40 -30.34 10.54
N GLN A 316 13.82 -29.19 10.86
CA GLN A 316 12.49 -29.11 11.47
C GLN A 316 11.39 -29.12 10.39
N PRO A 317 10.59 -30.20 10.27
CA PRO A 317 9.49 -30.29 9.30
C PRO A 317 8.29 -29.38 9.63
N SER A 318 8.36 -28.56 10.70
CA SER A 318 7.23 -27.79 11.25
C SER A 318 7.22 -26.30 10.88
N VAL A 319 8.27 -25.74 10.27
CA VAL A 319 8.23 -24.35 9.78
C VAL A 319 7.52 -24.34 8.42
N VAL A 320 6.21 -24.15 8.44
CA VAL A 320 5.40 -23.91 7.25
C VAL A 320 5.82 -22.57 6.65
N GLY A 321 6.56 -22.58 5.54
CA GLY A 321 6.94 -21.36 4.82
C GLY A 321 8.16 -21.48 3.91
N GLY A 322 8.24 -20.63 2.89
CA GLY A 322 9.36 -20.56 1.95
C GLY A 322 10.67 -20.03 2.57
N ALA A 323 11.74 -19.95 1.77
CA ALA A 323 13.07 -19.54 2.24
C ALA A 323 13.08 -18.23 3.04
N ARG A 324 12.35 -17.21 2.57
CA ARG A 324 12.24 -15.90 3.27
C ARG A 324 11.60 -16.02 4.65
N ARG A 325 10.61 -16.89 4.84
CA ARG A 325 9.98 -17.10 6.15
C ARG A 325 10.96 -17.72 7.14
N ARG A 326 11.75 -18.71 6.69
CA ARG A 326 12.82 -19.28 7.52
C ARG A 326 13.86 -18.23 7.91
N THR A 327 14.23 -17.34 6.99
CA THR A 327 15.14 -16.22 7.29
C THR A 327 14.53 -15.27 8.32
N TYR A 328 13.25 -14.95 8.19
CA TYR A 328 12.55 -14.12 9.18
C TYR A 328 12.54 -14.74 10.57
N GLU A 329 12.35 -16.05 10.72
CA GLU A 329 12.41 -16.69 12.04
C GLU A 329 13.82 -16.64 12.65
N VAL A 330 14.88 -16.78 11.84
CA VAL A 330 16.27 -16.58 12.30
C VAL A 330 16.48 -15.15 12.79
N LEU A 331 16.05 -14.15 12.01
CA LEU A 331 16.14 -12.74 12.40
C LEU A 331 15.32 -12.48 13.66
N GLY A 332 14.12 -13.03 13.73
CA GLY A 332 13.22 -12.87 14.85
C GLY A 332 13.75 -13.48 16.15
N ALA A 333 14.56 -14.53 16.10
CA ALA A 333 15.24 -15.09 17.27
C ALA A 333 16.37 -14.20 17.80
N ALA A 334 16.90 -13.31 16.94
CA ALA A 334 17.93 -12.34 17.30
C ALA A 334 17.37 -10.98 17.74
N VAL A 335 16.06 -10.79 17.68
CA VAL A 335 15.39 -9.59 18.20
C VAL A 335 15.52 -9.55 19.73
N GLY A 336 15.91 -8.40 20.28
CA GLY A 336 16.20 -8.22 21.70
C GLY A 336 17.65 -8.53 22.10
N THR A 337 18.45 -9.11 21.21
CA THR A 337 19.87 -9.41 21.44
C THR A 337 20.78 -8.70 20.45
N GLU A 338 20.64 -9.01 19.15
CA GLU A 338 21.42 -8.37 18.09
C GLU A 338 20.63 -7.33 17.29
N LEU A 339 19.31 -7.51 17.19
CA LEU A 339 18.38 -6.68 16.42
C LEU A 339 17.35 -6.03 17.34
N THR A 340 16.85 -4.84 16.97
CA THR A 340 15.69 -4.21 17.62
C THR A 340 14.38 -4.61 16.95
N ALA A 341 14.42 -4.95 15.66
CA ALA A 341 13.27 -5.49 14.96
C ALA A 341 13.67 -6.37 13.76
N ALA A 342 12.75 -7.24 13.38
CA ALA A 342 12.77 -7.99 12.14
C ALA A 342 11.42 -7.85 11.45
N PHE A 343 11.41 -7.73 10.12
CA PHE A 343 10.20 -7.62 9.32
C PHE A 343 10.26 -8.53 8.10
N ILE A 344 9.11 -9.10 7.76
CA ILE A 344 8.90 -9.84 6.53
C ILE A 344 7.64 -9.35 5.83
N ARG A 345 7.75 -9.29 4.51
CA ARG A 345 6.62 -9.33 3.59
C ARG A 345 6.79 -10.53 2.66
N SER A 346 5.79 -11.42 2.62
CA SER A 346 5.74 -12.54 1.70
C SER A 346 5.32 -12.08 0.30
N GLN A 347 5.54 -12.93 -0.71
CA GLN A 347 5.05 -12.67 -2.07
C GLN A 347 3.51 -12.70 -2.14
N ASP A 348 2.87 -13.45 -1.23
CA ASP A 348 1.42 -13.60 -1.17
C ASP A 348 0.74 -12.45 -0.39
N GLY A 349 1.50 -11.43 0.02
CA GLY A 349 1.00 -10.23 0.67
C GLY A 349 0.94 -10.29 2.20
N ASP A 350 1.25 -11.44 2.80
CA ASP A 350 1.37 -11.58 4.27
C ASP A 350 2.54 -10.73 4.79
N ALA A 351 2.34 -10.03 5.90
CA ALA A 351 3.35 -9.17 6.49
C ALA A 351 3.39 -9.32 8.01
N ALA A 352 4.60 -9.37 8.57
CA ALA A 352 4.80 -9.44 10.01
C ALA A 352 6.03 -8.63 10.44
N CYS A 353 5.94 -8.05 11.63
CA CYS A 353 7.03 -7.34 12.30
C CYS A 353 7.18 -7.92 13.71
N ARG A 354 8.43 -8.20 14.12
CA ARG A 354 8.78 -8.57 15.49
C ARG A 354 9.69 -7.49 16.06
N ARG A 355 9.36 -6.95 17.22
CA ARG A 355 10.11 -5.91 17.92
C ARG A 355 10.60 -6.43 19.28
N ALA A 356 11.72 -5.86 19.76
CA ALA A 356 12.33 -6.17 21.04
C ALA A 356 11.49 -5.67 22.23
#